data_AF-A0A5S5CIZ5-F1
#
_entry.id   AF-A0A5S5CIZ5-F1
#
_cell.length_a   1.000
_cell.length_b   1.000
_cell.length_c   1.000
_cell.angle_alpha   90.00
_cell.angle_beta   90.00
_cell.angle_gamma   90.00
#
_symmetry.space_group_name_H-M   'P 1'
#
loop_
_entity.id
_entity.type
_entity.pdbx_description
1 polymer ?
#
loop_
_entity_poly.entity_id
_entity_poly.type
_entity_poly.pdbx_seq_one_letter_code
_entity_poly.pdbx_strand_id
1 'polypeptide(L)' 'MTDQKMERAKKLLDQTQHTVQEICDRLIYDNQSYFIKTFKAHAGVTPAEYRG' A
#
# COMPACT_ATOMS: atom_id res chain seq x y z
N MET A 1 -4.84 13.53 4.57
CA MET A 1 -3.43 13.14 4.29
C MET A 1 -3.29 11.64 4.04
N THR A 2 -3.95 10.77 4.81
CA THR A 2 -3.81 9.30 4.70
C THR A 2 -4.46 8.70 3.46
N ASP A 3 -5.65 9.18 3.05
CA ASP A 3 -6.39 8.69 1.88
C ASP A 3 -5.62 8.80 0.56
N GLN A 4 -5.00 9.95 0.29
CA GLN A 4 -4.24 10.17 -0.96
C GLN A 4 -3.05 9.21 -1.12
N LYS A 5 -2.39 8.86 -0.01
CA LYS A 5 -1.30 7.87 -0.01
C LYS A 5 -1.84 6.46 -0.30
N MET A 6 -3.01 6.13 0.24
CA MET A 6 -3.67 4.83 0.03
C MET A 6 -4.21 4.68 -1.40
N GLU A 7 -4.79 5.73 -1.98
CA GLU A 7 -5.16 5.73 -3.40
C GLU A 7 -3.95 5.54 -4.31
N ARG A 8 -2.83 6.21 -4.01
CA ARG A 8 -1.57 5.99 -4.73
C ARG A 8 -1.05 4.57 -4.54
N ALA A 9 -1.12 4.01 -3.34
CA ALA A 9 -0.74 2.63 -3.07
C ALA A 9 -1.56 1.63 -3.91
N LYS A 10 -2.89 1.81 -3.95
CA LYS A 10 -3.80 0.99 -4.78
C LYS A 10 -3.44 1.11 -6.25
N LYS A 11 -3.25 2.33 -6.77
CA LYS A 11 -2.80 2.55 -8.16
C LYS A 11 -1.44 1.92 -8.45
N LEU A 12 -0.49 1.98 -7.53
CA LEU A 12 0.81 1.33 -7.70
C LEU A 12 0.66 -0.19 -7.72
N LEU A 13 -0.11 -0.79 -6.82
CA LEU A 13 -0.37 -2.24 -6.84
C LEU A 13 -1.07 -2.71 -8.12
N ASP A 14 -1.96 -1.88 -8.67
CA ASP A 14 -2.74 -2.19 -9.87
C ASP A 14 -1.94 -1.96 -11.18
N GLN A 15 -1.25 -0.82 -11.27
CA GLN A 15 -0.49 -0.43 -12.47
C GLN A 15 0.90 -1.04 -12.55
N THR A 16 1.45 -1.52 -11.43
CA THR A 16 2.82 -2.04 -11.37
C THR A 16 2.90 -3.33 -10.57
N GLN A 17 3.90 -4.15 -10.86
CA GLN A 17 4.22 -5.34 -10.07
C GLN A 17 5.12 -5.02 -8.87
N HIS A 18 5.05 -3.80 -8.34
CA HIS A 18 5.84 -3.40 -7.19
C HIS A 18 5.44 -4.19 -5.95
N THR A 19 6.43 -4.56 -5.16
CA THR A 19 6.19 -5.26 -3.89
C THR A 19 5.70 -4.28 -2.83
N VAL A 20 5.05 -4.80 -1.78
CA VAL A 20 4.62 -4.00 -0.61
C VAL A 20 5.77 -3.15 -0.06
N GLN A 21 6.99 -3.67 -0.13
CA GLN A 21 8.22 -3.00 0.30
C GLN A 21 8.56 -1.80 -0.58
N GLU A 22 8.53 -1.95 -1.91
CA GLU A 22 8.75 -0.83 -2.84
C GLU A 22 7.68 0.25 -2.72
N ILE A 23 6.42 -0.14 -2.47
CA ILE A 23 5.33 0.81 -2.30
C ILE A 23 5.46 1.58 -0.99
N CYS A 24 5.92 0.92 0.10
CA CYS A 24 6.26 1.62 1.33
C CYS A 24 7.38 2.62 1.13
N ASP A 25 8.43 2.21 0.40
CA ASP A 25 9.58 3.06 0.09
C ASP A 25 9.16 4.30 -0.71
N ARG A 26 8.36 4.10 -1.78
CA ARG A 26 7.81 5.21 -2.60
C ARG A 26 6.91 6.17 -1.83
N LEU A 27 6.16 5.66 -0.85
CA LEU A 27 5.22 6.46 -0.06
C LEU A 27 5.88 7.05 1.20
N ILE A 28 7.19 6.81 1.37
CA ILE A 28 8.01 7.27 2.49
C ILE A 28 7.35 6.85 3.81
N TYR A 29 6.88 5.60 3.87
CA TYR A 29 6.43 4.99 5.10
C TYR A 29 7.63 4.39 5.81
N ASP A 30 7.99 4.98 6.94
CA ASP A 30 9.04 4.49 7.83
C ASP A 30 8.74 3.07 8.34
N ASN A 31 7.44 2.73 8.42
CA ASN A 31 7.01 1.49 9.05
C ASN A 31 6.03 0.71 8.15
N GLN A 32 6.52 -0.39 7.57
CA GLN A 32 5.77 -1.26 6.67
C GLN A 32 4.51 -1.83 7.35
N SER A 33 4.61 -2.20 8.63
CA SER A 33 3.49 -2.69 9.44
C SER A 33 2.36 -1.66 9.57
N TYR A 34 2.73 -0.38 9.69
CA TYR A 34 1.75 0.72 9.78
C TYR A 34 1.06 0.94 8.44
N PHE A 35 1.83 0.89 7.34
CA PHE A 35 1.29 0.92 5.98
C PHE A 35 0.32 -0.24 5.73
N ILE A 36 0.70 -1.48 6.04
CA ILE A 36 -0.15 -2.66 5.83
C ILE A 36 -1.44 -2.56 6.64
N LYS A 37 -1.38 -2.15 7.91
CA LYS A 37 -2.58 -1.94 8.73
C LYS A 37 -3.50 -0.89 8.13
N THR A 38 -2.93 0.23 7.71
CA THR A 38 -3.70 1.33 7.13
C THR A 38 -4.29 0.92 5.78
N PHE A 39 -3.51 0.25 4.93
CA PHE A 39 -3.95 -0.26 3.64
C PHE A 39 -5.07 -1.27 3.80
N LYS A 40 -4.92 -2.22 4.74
CA LYS A 40 -5.99 -3.18 5.05
C LYS A 40 -7.26 -2.49 5.55
N ALA A 41 -7.15 -1.47 6.38
CA ALA A 41 -8.32 -0.71 6.83
C ALA A 41 -9.01 0.05 5.67
N HIS A 42 -8.26 0.45 4.66
CA HIS A 42 -8.74 1.26 3.53
C HIS A 42 -9.17 0.44 2.29
N ALA A 43 -8.54 -0.71 2.07
CA ALA A 43 -8.78 -1.63 0.95
C ALA A 43 -9.57 -2.87 1.36
N GLY A 44 -9.70 -3.14 2.66
CA GLY A 44 -10.30 -4.36 3.22
C GLY A 44 -9.35 -5.57 3.25
N VAL A 45 -8.35 -5.60 2.36
CA VAL A 45 -7.38 -6.69 2.20
C VAL A 45 -5.95 -6.20 2.36
N THR A 46 -5.01 -7.09 2.68
CA THR A 46 -3.60 -6.71 2.72
C THR A 46 -3.07 -6.37 1.32
N PRO A 47 -2.05 -5.51 1.18
CA PRO A 47 -1.48 -5.19 -0.13
C PRO A 47 -0.83 -6.42 -0.81
N ALA A 48 -0.46 -7.45 -0.04
CA ALA A 48 -0.04 -8.74 -0.57
C ALA A 48 -1.23 -9.56 -1.13
N GLU A 49 -2.37 -9.59 -0.43
CA GLU A 49 -3.60 -10.22 -0.93
C GLU A 49 -4.21 -9.47 -2.11
N TYR A 50 -4.15 -8.13 -2.13
CA TYR A 50 -4.68 -7.31 -3.24
C TYR A 50 -3.95 -7.58 -4.56
N ARG A 51 -2.69 -8.03 -4.49
CA ARG A 51 -1.87 -8.41 -5.64
C ARG A 51 -2.12 -9.86 -6.08
N GLY A 52 -2.66 -10.70 -5.19
CA GLY A 52 -2.81 -12.14 -5.36
C GLY A 52 -3.75 -12.53 -6.50
#